data_AF-A0A962TI84-F1
#
_entry.id   AF-A0A962TI84-F1
#
_cell.length_a   1.000
_cell.length_b   1.000
_cell.length_c   1.000
_cell.angle_alpha   90.00
_cell.angle_beta   90.00
_cell.angle_gamma   90.00
#
_symmetry.space_group_name_H-M   'P 1'
#
loop_
_entity.id
_entity.type
_entity.pdbx_description
1 polymer ?
#
loop_
_entity_poly.entity_id
_entity_poly.type
_entity_poly.pdbx_seq_one_letter_code
_entity_poly.pdbx_strand_id
1 'polypeptide(L)'
;MTLLEPAFKNTAPAFVDGAEALLQLKSGGKSSKIQAVMVVQKPLAKSTEMQVVLENPKDFRLVPVKDWDLNDKLPDGSAVYTFEDITVAEKKWGFDTTVDTICTRGLMLANKEKLTADQRTRLAKMMLLAASRIVGESKQ
;
A
#
# COMPACT_ATOMS: atom_id res chain seq x y z
N MET A 1 -17.70 10.99 -12.33
CA MET A 1 -17.07 11.82 -11.29
C MET A 1 -17.27 11.05 -10.00
N THR A 2 -16.21 10.55 -9.38
CA THR A 2 -16.30 9.84 -8.09
C THR A 2 -16.64 10.86 -7.00
N LEU A 3 -17.80 10.70 -6.38
CA LEU A 3 -18.24 11.52 -5.25
C LEU A 3 -17.82 10.80 -3.96
N LEU A 4 -17.28 11.54 -3.01
CA LEU A 4 -17.04 11.01 -1.67
C LEU A 4 -18.38 10.71 -1.00
N GLU A 5 -18.40 9.71 -0.11
CA GLU A 5 -19.57 9.46 0.71
C GLU A 5 -19.97 10.73 1.50
N PRO A 6 -21.26 10.91 1.85
CA PRO A 6 -21.73 12.11 2.51
C PRO A 6 -20.98 12.47 3.80
N ALA A 7 -20.51 11.47 4.55
CA ALA A 7 -19.73 11.66 5.78
C ALA A 7 -18.35 12.30 5.51
N PHE A 8 -17.80 12.12 4.31
CA PHE A 8 -16.48 12.60 3.91
C PHE A 8 -16.55 13.77 2.92
N LYS A 9 -17.71 14.41 2.75
CA LYS A 9 -17.91 15.53 1.80
C LYS A 9 -16.97 16.72 2.01
N ASN A 10 -16.43 16.87 3.22
CA ASN A 10 -15.48 17.93 3.59
C ASN A 10 -14.02 17.44 3.61
N THR A 11 -13.78 16.18 3.26
CA THR A 11 -12.45 15.58 3.18
C THR A 11 -11.89 15.82 1.79
N ALA A 12 -10.59 16.09 1.70
CA ALA A 12 -9.87 16.18 0.44
C ALA A 12 -8.57 15.39 0.53
N PRO A 13 -8.14 14.72 -0.56
CA PRO A 13 -6.84 14.09 -0.59
C PRO A 13 -5.73 15.15 -0.57
N ALA A 14 -4.65 14.85 0.15
CA ALA A 14 -3.42 15.63 0.14
C ALA A 14 -2.25 14.72 -0.26
N PHE A 15 -1.46 15.16 -1.23
CA PHE A 15 -0.27 14.44 -1.69
C PHE A 15 0.96 15.09 -1.08
N VAL A 16 1.42 14.52 0.03
CA VAL A 16 2.54 15.01 0.84
C VAL A 16 3.45 13.85 1.22
N ASP A 17 4.65 14.14 1.72
CA ASP A 17 5.56 13.14 2.26
C ASP A 17 4.92 12.43 3.47
N GLY A 18 5.00 11.10 3.52
CA GLY A 18 4.31 10.30 4.53
C GLY A 18 4.86 10.51 5.94
N ALA A 19 6.17 10.68 6.10
CA ALA A 19 6.79 10.93 7.39
C ALA A 19 6.45 12.34 7.90
N GLU A 20 6.48 13.34 7.01
CA GLU A 20 6.03 14.70 7.34
C GLU A 20 4.55 14.71 7.78
N ALA A 21 3.69 14.00 7.05
CA ALA A 21 2.27 13.89 7.37
C ALA A 21 2.02 13.31 8.77
N LEU A 22 2.77 12.26 9.15
CA LEU A 22 2.68 11.67 10.49
C LEU A 22 3.15 12.63 11.58
N LEU A 23 4.20 13.42 11.32
CA LEU A 23 4.67 14.46 12.25
C LEU A 23 3.64 15.57 12.44
N GLN A 24 3.00 16.02 11.36
CA GLN A 24 1.93 17.02 11.41
C GLN A 24 0.73 16.51 12.21
N LEU A 25 0.34 15.24 11.98
CA LEU A 25 -0.76 14.60 12.68
C LEU A 25 -0.50 14.49 14.18
N LYS A 26 0.71 14.08 14.58
CA LYS A 26 1.13 14.01 15.99
C LYS A 26 1.18 15.38 16.66
N SER A 27 1.76 16.37 15.99
CA SER A 27 2.00 17.71 16.57
C SER A 27 0.74 18.57 16.61
N GLY A 28 -0.09 18.50 15.56
CA GLY A 28 -1.31 19.29 15.44
C GLY A 28 -2.54 18.65 16.07
N GLY A 29 -2.51 17.34 16.33
CA GLY A 29 -3.65 16.59 16.85
C GLY A 29 -4.93 16.88 16.05
N LYS A 30 -6.01 17.26 16.74
CA LYS A 30 -7.30 17.60 16.10
C LYS A 30 -7.26 18.84 15.20
N SER A 31 -6.28 19.71 15.39
CA SER A 31 -6.10 20.92 14.57
C SER A 31 -5.25 20.69 13.33
N SER A 32 -4.65 19.49 13.20
CA SER A 32 -3.88 19.12 12.01
C SER A 32 -4.77 19.15 10.77
N LYS A 33 -4.25 19.71 9.68
CA LYS A 33 -4.87 19.64 8.35
C LYS A 33 -4.86 18.20 7.81
N ILE A 34 -3.93 17.37 8.28
CA ILE A 34 -3.83 15.95 7.96
C ILE A 34 -4.38 15.14 9.13
N GLN A 35 -5.43 14.36 8.88
CA GLN A 35 -6.15 13.60 9.89
C GLN A 35 -5.95 12.08 9.75
N ALA A 36 -5.46 11.64 8.60
CA ALA A 36 -5.11 10.26 8.31
C ALA A 36 -4.01 10.23 7.23
N VAL A 37 -3.23 9.15 7.22
CA VAL A 37 -2.20 8.88 6.20
C VAL A 37 -2.51 7.52 5.58
N MET A 38 -2.50 7.45 4.26
CA MET A 38 -2.63 6.21 3.50
C MET A 38 -1.28 5.85 2.90
N VAL A 39 -0.82 4.62 3.15
CA VAL A 39 0.42 4.08 2.60
C VAL A 39 0.08 2.83 1.80
N VAL A 40 0.52 2.78 0.55
CA VAL A 40 0.34 1.60 -0.32
C VAL A 40 1.71 1.00 -0.58
N GLN A 41 1.92 -0.22 -0.10
CA GLN A 41 3.20 -0.91 -0.19
C GLN A 41 3.00 -2.43 -0.13
N LYS A 42 4.05 -3.19 -0.46
CA LYS A 42 4.05 -4.63 -0.26
C LYS A 42 4.03 -5.00 1.24
N PRO A 43 3.47 -6.16 1.62
CA PRO A 43 3.59 -6.70 2.98
C PRO A 43 5.05 -6.73 3.46
N LEU A 44 5.25 -6.49 4.76
CA LEU A 44 6.55 -6.46 5.43
C LEU A 44 7.58 -5.50 4.80
N ALA A 45 7.15 -4.53 3.99
CA ALA A 45 8.04 -3.48 3.51
C ALA A 45 8.53 -2.61 4.68
N LYS A 46 9.84 -2.38 4.71
CA LYS A 46 10.46 -1.46 5.67
C LYS A 46 10.37 -0.03 5.13
N SER A 47 9.24 0.62 5.34
CA SER A 47 9.07 2.04 5.06
C SER A 47 9.21 2.87 6.33
N THR A 48 9.63 4.12 6.18
CA THR A 48 9.78 5.07 7.28
C THR A 48 8.46 5.28 8.01
N GLU A 49 7.37 5.37 7.26
CA GLU A 49 6.01 5.57 7.75
C GLU A 49 5.58 4.42 8.66
N MET A 50 5.79 3.18 8.24
CA MET A 50 5.43 2.03 9.05
C MET A 50 6.29 1.91 10.30
N GLN A 51 7.60 2.22 10.22
CA GLN A 51 8.46 2.24 11.40
C GLN A 51 7.95 3.24 12.44
N VAL A 52 7.65 4.47 12.01
CA VAL A 52 7.11 5.52 12.89
C VAL A 52 5.80 5.06 13.55
N VAL A 53 4.87 4.49 12.79
CA VAL A 53 3.59 4.02 13.32
C VAL A 53 3.78 2.88 14.33
N LEU A 54 4.61 1.88 14.01
CA LEU A 54 4.82 0.70 14.85
C LEU A 54 5.59 1.01 16.13
N GLU A 55 6.52 1.97 16.09
CA GLU A 55 7.31 2.41 17.25
C GLU A 55 6.55 3.35 18.18
N ASN A 56 5.46 3.97 17.70
CA ASN A 56 4.66 4.95 18.47
C ASN A 56 3.17 4.53 18.59
N PRO A 57 2.86 3.35 19.18
CA PRO A 57 1.50 2.80 19.21
C PRO A 57 0.51 3.57 20.11
N LYS A 58 0.99 4.54 20.89
CA LYS A 58 0.14 5.44 21.68
C LYS A 58 -0.34 6.64 20.85
N ASP A 59 0.41 7.00 19.82
CA ASP A 59 0.16 8.17 18.98
C ASP A 59 -0.56 7.79 17.69
N PHE A 60 -0.29 6.57 17.18
CA PHE A 60 -0.83 6.09 15.92
C PHE A 60 -1.48 4.73 16.06
N ARG A 61 -2.44 4.47 15.18
CA ARG A 61 -3.07 3.17 15.01
C ARG A 61 -3.26 2.88 13.53
N LEU A 62 -3.16 1.61 13.16
CA LEU A 62 -3.57 1.15 11.84
C LEU A 62 -5.10 1.06 11.79
N VAL A 63 -5.69 1.50 10.68
CA VAL A 63 -7.13 1.47 10.47
C VAL A 63 -7.43 0.33 9.50
N PRO A 64 -8.25 -0.66 9.87
CA PRO A 64 -8.58 -1.75 8.98
C PRO A 64 -9.49 -1.27 7.84
N VAL A 65 -9.35 -1.88 6.67
CA VAL A 65 -10.19 -1.61 5.50
C VAL A 65 -11.05 -2.85 5.24
N LYS A 66 -12.36 -2.72 5.44
CA LYS A 66 -13.35 -3.81 5.28
C LYS A 66 -14.52 -3.43 4.38
N ASP A 67 -14.38 -2.33 3.65
CA ASP A 67 -15.46 -1.73 2.90
C ASP A 67 -15.77 -2.55 1.64
N TRP A 68 -16.99 -3.08 1.55
CA TRP A 68 -17.41 -3.92 0.43
C TRP A 68 -17.53 -3.14 -0.89
N ASP A 69 -17.57 -1.80 -0.84
CA ASP A 69 -17.60 -0.98 -2.05
C ASP A 69 -16.30 -1.06 -2.88
N LEU A 70 -15.26 -1.73 -2.35
CA LEU A 70 -13.99 -1.96 -3.05
C LEU A 70 -13.93 -3.31 -3.80
N ASN A 71 -15.08 -3.96 -4.05
CA ASN A 71 -15.18 -5.24 -4.78
C ASN A 71 -15.29 -5.11 -6.31
N ASP A 72 -14.81 -3.99 -6.87
CA ASP A 72 -14.78 -3.77 -8.30
C ASP A 72 -13.93 -4.82 -9.04
N LYS A 73 -14.30 -5.06 -10.31
CA LYS A 73 -13.62 -6.00 -11.20
C LYS A 73 -13.04 -5.29 -12.41
N LEU A 74 -11.88 -5.77 -12.83
CA LEU A 74 -11.27 -5.44 -14.11
C LEU A 74 -12.12 -6.02 -15.27
N PRO A 75 -11.93 -5.53 -16.52
CA PRO A 75 -12.67 -6.03 -17.68
C PRO A 75 -12.52 -7.52 -17.95
N ASP A 76 -11.46 -8.16 -17.43
CA ASP A 76 -11.23 -9.60 -17.52
C ASP A 76 -11.95 -10.40 -16.41
N GLY A 77 -12.72 -9.72 -15.55
CA GLY A 77 -13.46 -10.31 -14.44
C GLY A 77 -12.64 -10.53 -13.16
N SER A 78 -11.34 -10.24 -13.17
CA SER A 78 -10.51 -10.33 -11.97
C SER A 78 -10.74 -9.16 -11.03
N ALA A 79 -10.64 -9.38 -9.71
CA ALA A 79 -10.85 -8.34 -8.72
C ALA A 79 -9.75 -7.27 -8.79
N VAL A 80 -10.12 -5.99 -8.67
CA VAL A 80 -9.17 -4.87 -8.58
C VAL A 80 -8.41 -4.91 -7.25
N TYR A 81 -9.15 -5.22 -6.18
CA TYR A 81 -8.64 -5.39 -4.83
C TYR A 81 -9.01 -6.77 -4.27
N THR A 82 -8.16 -7.31 -3.40
CA THR A 82 -8.43 -8.49 -2.57
C THR A 82 -8.42 -8.08 -1.11
N PHE A 83 -9.38 -8.58 -0.32
CA PHE A 83 -9.41 -8.35 1.13
C PHE A 83 -8.60 -9.44 1.83
N GLU A 84 -7.60 -9.03 2.60
CA GLU A 84 -6.62 -9.93 3.20
C GLU A 84 -6.26 -9.46 4.62
N ASP A 85 -5.94 -10.41 5.51
CA ASP A 85 -5.30 -10.14 6.80
C ASP A 85 -3.79 -10.19 6.61
N ILE A 86 -3.14 -9.03 6.69
CA ILE A 86 -1.74 -8.87 6.32
C ILE A 86 -0.86 -8.63 7.54
N THR A 87 0.20 -9.42 7.68
CA THR A 87 1.28 -9.14 8.64
C THR A 87 2.10 -7.94 8.19
N VAL A 88 2.10 -6.90 9.03
CA VAL A 88 2.84 -5.65 8.78
C VAL A 88 4.10 -5.53 9.64
N ALA A 89 4.19 -6.28 10.74
CA ALA A 89 5.39 -6.35 11.55
C ALA A 89 5.49 -7.71 12.26
N GLU A 90 6.63 -8.37 12.07
CA GLU A 90 6.99 -9.57 12.82
C GLU A 90 7.51 -9.17 14.21
N LYS A 91 7.05 -9.85 15.26
CA LYS A 91 7.63 -9.67 16.59
C LYS A 91 8.60 -10.81 16.91
N LYS A 92 9.73 -10.46 17.55
CA LYS A 92 10.68 -11.45 18.08
C LYS A 92 10.08 -12.29 19.22
N TRP A 93 9.09 -11.75 19.94
CA TRP A 93 8.40 -12.42 21.05
C TRP A 93 6.94 -11.94 21.09
N GLY A 94 5.99 -12.88 21.12
CA GLY A 94 4.54 -12.59 21.11
C GLY A 94 3.91 -12.71 19.72
N PHE A 95 2.72 -12.15 19.54
CA PHE A 95 1.99 -12.17 18.27
C PHE A 95 2.45 -11.07 17.32
N ASP A 96 2.50 -11.40 16.03
CA ASP A 96 2.75 -10.45 14.96
C ASP A 96 1.68 -9.37 14.90
N THR A 97 2.04 -8.22 14.34
CA THR A 97 1.08 -7.15 14.08
C THR A 97 0.46 -7.40 12.72
N THR A 98 -0.84 -7.70 12.72
CA THR A 98 -1.63 -7.90 11.51
C THR A 98 -2.68 -6.81 11.35
N VAL A 99 -3.17 -6.62 10.12
CA VAL A 99 -4.23 -5.66 9.80
C VAL A 99 -5.08 -6.21 8.66
N ASP A 100 -6.39 -6.23 8.87
CA ASP A 100 -7.37 -6.46 7.82
C ASP A 100 -7.34 -5.29 6.84
N THR A 101 -6.96 -5.53 5.60
CA THR A 101 -6.82 -4.49 4.59
C THR A 101 -7.12 -5.01 3.20
N ILE A 102 -6.96 -4.14 2.20
CA ILE A 102 -7.03 -4.50 0.79
C ILE A 102 -5.63 -4.59 0.18
N CYS A 103 -5.46 -5.52 -0.75
CA CYS A 103 -4.26 -5.70 -1.56
C CYS A 103 -4.59 -5.52 -3.04
N THR A 104 -3.61 -5.09 -3.83
CA THR A 104 -3.73 -5.00 -5.29
C THR A 104 -2.44 -5.47 -5.95
N ARG A 105 -2.47 -5.68 -7.27
CA ARG A 105 -1.32 -6.19 -8.02
C ARG A 105 -0.41 -5.05 -8.44
N GLY A 106 0.86 -5.13 -8.07
CA GLY A 106 1.91 -4.31 -8.69
C GLY A 106 2.17 -4.78 -10.12
N LEU A 107 2.06 -3.87 -11.10
CA LEU A 107 2.26 -4.18 -12.52
C LEU A 107 3.48 -3.45 -13.07
N MET A 108 4.32 -4.17 -13.80
CA MET A 108 5.33 -3.56 -14.66
C MET A 108 4.73 -3.33 -16.04
N LEU A 109 4.57 -2.06 -16.41
CA LEU A 109 3.99 -1.67 -17.69
C LEU A 109 5.08 -1.16 -18.64
N ALA A 110 4.96 -1.52 -19.91
CA ALA A 110 5.82 -1.01 -20.97
C ALA A 110 4.97 -0.41 -22.09
N ASN A 111 5.43 0.70 -22.66
CA ASN A 111 4.78 1.33 -23.79
C ASN A 111 4.95 0.46 -25.06
N LYS A 112 3.85 0.18 -25.76
CA LYS A 112 3.81 -0.73 -26.92
C LYS A 112 4.53 -0.19 -28.16
N GLU A 113 4.68 1.13 -28.25
CA GLU A 113 5.30 1.84 -29.37
C GLU A 113 6.80 2.08 -29.14
N LYS A 114 7.22 2.22 -27.88
CA LYS A 114 8.63 2.45 -27.52
C LYS A 114 9.47 1.17 -27.47
N LEU A 115 8.85 0.01 -27.22
CA LEU A 115 9.54 -1.28 -27.22
C LEU A 115 8.98 -2.18 -28.32
N THR A 116 9.84 -2.74 -29.16
CA THR A 116 9.46 -3.75 -30.15
C THR A 116 8.97 -5.04 -29.47
N ALA A 117 8.28 -5.90 -30.23
CA ALA A 117 7.83 -7.20 -29.71
C ALA A 117 9.00 -8.02 -29.13
N ASP A 118 10.12 -8.08 -29.82
CA ASP A 118 11.33 -8.78 -29.37
C ASP A 118 11.91 -8.19 -28.09
N GLN A 119 11.95 -6.86 -27.97
CA GLN A 119 12.42 -6.19 -26.76
C GLN A 119 11.52 -6.48 -25.57
N ARG A 120 10.19 -6.51 -25.76
CA ARG A 120 9.23 -6.89 -24.70
C ARG A 120 9.40 -8.35 -24.29
N THR A 121 9.55 -9.27 -25.24
CA THR A 121 9.80 -10.69 -24.97
C THR A 121 11.10 -10.88 -24.20
N ARG A 122 12.17 -10.18 -24.60
CA ARG A 122 13.46 -10.23 -23.90
C ARG A 122 13.36 -9.66 -22.49
N LEU A 123 12.66 -8.54 -22.31
CA LEU A 123 12.41 -7.94 -21.00
C LEU A 123 11.66 -8.91 -20.08
N ALA A 124 10.56 -9.51 -20.57
CA ALA A 124 9.80 -10.50 -19.81
C ALA A 124 10.67 -11.70 -19.42
N LYS A 125 11.49 -12.21 -20.35
CA LYS A 125 12.42 -13.31 -20.07
C LYS A 125 13.47 -12.93 -19.03
N MET A 126 14.03 -11.71 -19.08
CA MET A 126 14.98 -11.24 -18.07
C MET A 126 14.31 -11.12 -16.69
N MET A 127 13.09 -10.60 -16.61
CA MET A 127 12.35 -10.51 -15.34
C MET A 127 12.09 -11.89 -14.73
N LEU A 128 11.70 -12.88 -15.55
CA LEU A 128 11.49 -14.26 -15.11
C LEU A 128 12.80 -14.92 -14.65
N LEU A 129 13.87 -14.80 -15.43
CA LEU A 129 15.16 -15.41 -15.10
C LEU A 129 15.85 -14.75 -13.89
N ALA A 130 15.61 -13.46 -13.68
CA ALA A 130 16.14 -12.72 -12.54
C ALA A 130 15.14 -12.60 -11.38
N ALA A 131 14.06 -13.40 -11.38
CA ALA A 131 12.99 -13.30 -10.37
C ALA A 131 13.53 -13.37 -8.94
N SER A 132 14.51 -14.25 -8.66
CA SER A 132 15.15 -14.35 -7.34
C SER A 132 15.85 -13.06 -6.89
N ARG A 133 16.38 -12.27 -7.83
CA ARG A 133 17.02 -10.98 -7.55
C ARG A 133 16.01 -9.83 -7.45
N ILE A 134 14.90 -9.93 -8.18
CA ILE A 134 13.87 -8.88 -8.27
C ILE A 134 12.87 -8.97 -7.11
N VAL A 135 12.45 -10.19 -6.76
CA VAL A 135 11.57 -10.45 -5.62
C VAL A 135 12.34 -10.30 -4.30
N GLY A 136 13.67 -10.42 -4.36
CA GLY A 136 14.54 -10.51 -3.19
C GLY A 136 14.49 -11.91 -2.58
N GLU A 137 15.56 -12.32 -1.91
CA GLU A 137 15.55 -13.57 -1.15
C GLU A 137 14.56 -13.44 0.02
N SER A 138 13.57 -14.33 0.07
CA SER A 138 12.84 -14.59 1.30
C SER A 138 13.86 -15.10 2.31
N LYS A 139 14.20 -14.28 3.32
CA LYS A 139 14.99 -14.76 4.45
C LYS A 139 14.18 -15.89 5.10
N GLN A 140 14.69 -17.12 4.98
CA GLN A 140 14.26 -18.25 5.79
C GLN A 140 14.53 -17.98 7.26
#